data_AF-A0A8J6V783-F1
#
_entry.id   AF-A0A8J6V783-F1
#
_cell.length_a   1.000
_cell.length_b   1.000
_cell.length_c   1.000
_cell.angle_alpha   90.00
_cell.angle_beta   90.00
_cell.angle_gamma   90.00
#
_symmetry.space_group_name_H-M   'P 1'
#
loop_
_entity.id
_entity.type
_entity.pdbx_description
1 polymer ?
#
loop_
_entity_poly.entity_id
_entity_poly.type
_entity_poly.pdbx_seq_one_letter_code
_entity_poly.pdbx_strand_id
1 'polypeptide(L)'
;MSRLIGTLEQALSYQHEGVVARFMDEFAVSREEAEKIFLETKRWLWLNSKHLDDLNQDLPNVPRSLGIRISITIIDEMWHTFILFTDDYANFCEKFLGQFIPHLPLFEREEEKTQIERDQEFIQYLSYLYDYIGEESLTLWFKKYPLEYSLDQIDTLRIHAARKRMCERSKQAYRRQHRFFKLGLTQLLSYIIRFPKRTQWSKSSNT
;
A
#
# COMPACT_ATOMS: atom_id res chain seq x y z
N MET A 1 -4.33 -8.60 33.97
CA MET A 1 -3.56 -9.04 32.80
C MET A 1 -4.57 -9.50 31.76
N SER A 2 -4.60 -8.86 30.59
CA SER A 2 -5.46 -9.32 29.51
C SER A 2 -4.87 -10.62 28.95
N ARG A 3 -5.73 -11.60 28.70
CA ARG A 3 -5.38 -12.91 28.15
C ARG A 3 -5.95 -12.99 26.75
N LEU A 4 -5.19 -13.57 25.81
CA LEU A 4 -5.70 -13.86 24.48
C LEU A 4 -6.98 -14.72 24.57
N ILE A 5 -8.06 -14.29 23.91
CA ILE A 5 -9.39 -14.92 24.02
C ILE A 5 -9.67 -15.88 22.86
N GLY A 6 -9.51 -15.42 21.62
CA GLY A 6 -9.87 -16.18 20.43
C GLY A 6 -8.71 -17.00 19.87
N THR A 7 -9.03 -18.10 19.17
CA THR A 7 -8.03 -18.82 18.37
C THR A 7 -7.69 -18.04 17.10
N LEU A 8 -6.56 -18.38 16.47
CA LEU A 8 -6.16 -17.78 15.20
C LEU A 8 -7.25 -17.99 14.14
N GLU A 9 -7.79 -19.19 14.02
CA GLU A 9 -8.83 -19.54 13.05
C GLU A 9 -10.08 -18.69 13.23
N GLN A 10 -10.49 -18.44 14.48
CA GLN A 10 -11.63 -17.58 14.79
C GLN A 10 -11.36 -16.14 14.34
N ALA A 11 -10.19 -15.59 14.66
CA ALA A 11 -9.81 -14.25 14.22
C ALA A 11 -9.77 -14.14 12.69
N LEU A 12 -9.23 -15.14 12.00
CA LEU A 12 -9.14 -15.17 10.54
C LEU A 12 -10.50 -15.33 9.85
N SER A 13 -11.47 -15.97 10.50
CA SER A 13 -12.83 -16.12 9.97
C SER A 13 -13.64 -14.81 9.91
N TYR A 14 -13.22 -13.78 10.66
CA TYR A 14 -13.90 -12.48 10.70
C TYR A 14 -13.90 -11.80 9.33
N GLN A 15 -15.06 -11.38 8.83
CA GLN A 15 -15.19 -10.67 7.54
C GLN A 15 -15.72 -9.27 7.76
N HIS A 16 -15.30 -8.32 6.92
CA HIS A 16 -15.80 -6.95 6.98
C HIS A 16 -15.74 -6.27 5.61
N GLU A 17 -16.86 -6.29 4.89
CA GLU A 17 -16.98 -5.72 3.54
C GLU A 17 -16.59 -4.25 3.47
N GLY A 18 -16.93 -3.46 4.49
CA GLY A 18 -16.58 -2.04 4.54
C GLY A 18 -15.07 -1.77 4.52
N VAL A 19 -14.27 -2.62 5.16
CA VAL A 19 -12.81 -2.46 5.26
C VAL A 19 -12.20 -2.79 3.91
N VAL A 20 -12.61 -3.90 3.31
CA VAL A 20 -12.16 -4.33 1.97
C VAL A 20 -12.52 -3.28 0.92
N ALA A 21 -13.78 -2.82 0.89
CA ALA A 21 -14.23 -1.80 -0.05
C ALA A 21 -13.47 -0.48 0.13
N ARG A 22 -13.29 -0.04 1.38
CA ARG A 22 -12.54 1.18 1.67
C ARG A 22 -11.08 1.08 1.25
N PHE A 23 -10.45 -0.06 1.47
CA PHE A 23 -9.09 -0.31 1.04
C PHE A 23 -8.96 -0.24 -0.49
N MET A 24 -9.91 -0.81 -1.22
CA MET A 24 -9.96 -0.72 -2.68
C MET A 24 -10.24 0.69 -3.21
N ASP A 25 -10.96 1.54 -2.45
CA ASP A 25 -11.15 2.95 -2.80
C ASP A 25 -9.85 3.77 -2.65
N GLU A 26 -8.94 3.31 -1.80
CA GLU A 26 -7.67 3.95 -1.52
C GLU A 26 -6.52 3.41 -2.37
N PHE A 27 -6.51 2.10 -2.64
CA PHE A 27 -5.47 1.39 -3.38
C PHE A 27 -6.05 0.69 -4.61
N ALA A 28 -5.39 0.84 -5.75
CA ALA A 28 -5.76 0.21 -7.01
C ALA A 28 -5.39 -1.29 -7.03
N VAL A 29 -6.02 -2.07 -6.14
CA VAL A 29 -5.88 -3.52 -6.02
C VAL A 29 -7.20 -4.21 -6.34
N SER A 30 -7.13 -5.50 -6.71
CA SER A 30 -8.33 -6.31 -6.86
C SER A 30 -8.98 -6.63 -5.50
N ARG A 31 -10.24 -7.03 -5.52
CA ARG A 31 -10.95 -7.49 -4.32
C ARG A 31 -10.28 -8.69 -3.66
N GLU A 32 -9.85 -9.68 -4.46
CA GLU A 32 -9.16 -10.87 -3.97
C GLU A 32 -7.86 -10.50 -3.23
N GLU A 33 -7.09 -9.55 -3.77
CA GLU A 33 -5.88 -9.04 -3.11
C GLU A 33 -6.22 -8.30 -1.82
N ALA A 34 -7.24 -7.43 -1.81
CA ALA A 34 -7.67 -6.71 -0.62
C ALA A 34 -8.15 -7.66 0.50
N GLU A 35 -8.93 -8.69 0.16
CA GLU A 35 -9.37 -9.73 1.10
C GLU A 35 -8.18 -10.54 1.63
N LYS A 36 -7.19 -10.87 0.78
CA LYS A 36 -5.97 -11.54 1.20
C LYS A 36 -5.13 -10.67 2.15
N ILE A 37 -4.94 -9.39 1.84
CA ILE A 37 -4.23 -8.44 2.71
C ILE A 37 -4.97 -8.31 4.06
N PHE A 38 -6.31 -8.26 4.04
CA PHE A 38 -7.10 -8.20 5.26
C PHE A 38 -6.98 -9.48 6.11
N LEU A 39 -6.92 -10.65 5.46
CA LEU A 39 -6.62 -11.92 6.13
C LEU A 39 -5.28 -11.87 6.88
N GLU A 40 -4.22 -11.43 6.20
CA GLU A 40 -2.89 -11.30 6.80
C GLU A 40 -2.82 -10.21 7.88
N THR A 41 -3.63 -9.16 7.76
CA THR A 41 -3.74 -8.12 8.79
C THR A 41 -4.36 -8.65 10.07
N LYS A 42 -5.44 -9.42 9.98
CA LYS A 42 -6.04 -10.09 11.16
C LYS A 42 -5.07 -11.08 11.79
N ARG A 43 -4.30 -11.80 10.96
CA ARG A 43 -3.23 -12.70 11.43
C ARG A 43 -2.17 -11.95 12.23
N TRP A 44 -1.68 -10.82 11.70
CA TRP A 44 -0.68 -9.99 12.38
C TRP A 44 -1.21 -9.40 13.70
N LEU A 45 -2.47 -8.95 13.73
CA LEU A 45 -3.13 -8.46 14.94
C LEU A 45 -3.29 -9.53 16.01
N TRP A 46 -3.73 -10.74 15.61
CA TRP A 46 -3.82 -11.89 16.50
C TRP A 46 -2.45 -12.25 17.08
N LEU A 47 -1.43 -12.28 16.23
CA LEU A 47 -0.07 -12.61 16.64
C LEU A 47 0.53 -11.59 17.60
N ASN A 48 0.22 -10.30 17.44
CA ASN A 48 0.61 -9.26 18.40
C ASN A 48 -0.02 -9.49 19.78
N SER A 49 -1.30 -9.85 19.83
CA SER A 49 -1.92 -10.15 21.13
C SER A 49 -1.35 -11.43 21.75
N LYS A 50 -1.12 -12.48 20.94
CA LYS A 50 -0.46 -13.72 21.39
C LYS A 50 0.94 -13.45 21.94
N HIS A 51 1.71 -12.60 21.27
CA HIS A 51 3.04 -12.18 21.68
C HIS A 51 3.04 -11.45 23.02
N LEU A 52 2.10 -10.53 23.23
CA LEU A 52 1.92 -9.87 24.52
C LEU A 52 1.54 -10.86 25.64
N ASP A 53 0.66 -11.82 25.34
CA ASP A 53 0.28 -12.89 26.29
C ASP A 53 1.47 -13.77 26.66
N ASP A 54 2.32 -14.12 25.69
CA ASP A 54 3.52 -14.93 25.90
C ASP A 54 4.61 -14.18 26.70
N LEU A 55 4.79 -12.89 26.41
CA LEU A 55 5.69 -12.03 27.19
C LEU A 55 5.23 -11.92 28.64
N ASN A 56 3.92 -11.76 28.88
CA ASN A 56 3.37 -11.68 30.24
C ASN A 56 3.49 -13.01 31.01
N GLN A 57 3.70 -14.13 30.33
CA GLN A 57 3.90 -15.46 30.90
C GLN A 57 5.38 -15.83 31.04
N ASP A 58 6.31 -14.92 30.73
CA ASP A 58 7.75 -15.15 30.76
C ASP A 58 8.18 -16.40 29.96
N LEU A 59 7.52 -16.66 28.82
CA LEU A 59 7.88 -17.82 27.99
C LEU A 59 9.27 -17.63 27.36
N PRO A 60 10.07 -18.72 27.25
CA PRO A 60 11.38 -18.65 26.63
C PRO A 60 11.27 -18.36 25.13
N ASN A 61 12.31 -17.76 24.56
CA ASN A 61 12.45 -17.49 23.13
C ASN A 61 11.38 -16.59 22.50
N VAL A 62 10.61 -15.84 23.29
CA VAL A 62 9.70 -14.81 22.77
C VAL A 62 10.51 -13.57 22.34
N PRO A 63 10.36 -13.08 21.10
CA PRO A 63 11.07 -11.88 20.65
C PRO A 63 10.66 -10.66 21.50
N ARG A 64 11.50 -9.63 21.63
CA ARG A 64 11.14 -8.45 22.42
C ARG A 64 10.01 -7.61 21.80
N SER A 65 9.87 -7.63 20.48
CA SER A 65 8.90 -6.82 19.75
C SER A 65 8.44 -7.49 18.46
N LEU A 66 7.15 -7.35 18.14
CA LEU A 66 6.55 -7.73 16.85
C LEU A 66 6.04 -6.51 16.05
N GLY A 67 6.66 -5.34 16.24
CA GLY A 67 6.31 -4.13 15.51
C GLY A 67 6.30 -4.32 13.99
N ILE A 68 5.49 -3.51 13.31
CA ILE A 68 5.43 -3.48 11.84
C ILE A 68 6.83 -3.26 11.28
N ARG A 69 7.22 -4.09 10.31
CA ARG A 69 8.46 -3.96 9.54
C ARG A 69 8.14 -3.49 8.13
N ILE A 70 9.11 -2.85 7.48
CA ILE A 70 8.96 -2.36 6.09
C ILE A 70 8.53 -3.46 5.10
N SER A 71 8.88 -4.72 5.38
CA SER A 71 8.50 -5.87 4.56
C SER A 71 6.99 -6.14 4.50
N ILE A 72 6.24 -5.67 5.49
CA ILE A 72 4.79 -5.85 5.63
C ILE A 72 4.05 -4.52 5.65
N THR A 73 4.60 -3.48 5.00
CA THR A 73 3.96 -2.14 4.99
C THR A 73 2.51 -2.18 4.50
N ILE A 74 2.16 -3.06 3.55
CA ILE A 74 0.77 -3.18 3.09
C ILE A 74 -0.21 -3.67 4.17
N ILE A 75 0.27 -4.46 5.14
CA ILE A 75 -0.51 -4.87 6.31
C ILE A 75 -0.77 -3.66 7.21
N ASP A 76 0.21 -2.77 7.35
CA ASP A 76 0.05 -1.51 8.11
C ASP A 76 -1.02 -0.61 7.49
N GLU A 77 -1.00 -0.43 6.16
CA GLU A 77 -2.00 0.36 5.43
C GLU A 77 -3.42 -0.22 5.57
N MET A 78 -3.55 -1.54 5.55
CA MET A 78 -4.84 -2.21 5.80
C MET A 78 -5.26 -2.09 7.26
N TRP A 79 -4.32 -2.12 8.21
CA TRP A 79 -4.60 -1.89 9.61
C TRP A 79 -5.07 -0.46 9.88
N HIS A 80 -4.45 0.55 9.25
CA HIS A 80 -4.95 1.93 9.27
C HIS A 80 -6.39 2.00 8.78
N THR A 81 -6.68 1.31 7.67
CA THR A 81 -8.04 1.24 7.13
C THR A 81 -9.01 0.61 8.12
N PHE A 82 -8.63 -0.50 8.76
CA PHE A 82 -9.50 -1.22 9.69
C PHE A 82 -9.80 -0.41 10.95
N ILE A 83 -8.81 0.28 11.54
CA ILE A 83 -9.00 1.10 12.76
C ILE A 83 -10.06 2.20 12.57
N LEU A 84 -10.22 2.71 11.34
CA LEU A 84 -11.24 3.74 11.05
C LEU A 84 -12.67 3.22 11.21
N PHE A 85 -12.89 1.90 11.15
CA PHE A 85 -14.14 1.25 11.54
C PHE A 85 -14.12 0.99 13.05
N THR A 86 -14.03 2.06 13.83
CA THR A 86 -13.57 2.01 15.23
C THR A 86 -14.40 1.09 16.12
N ASP A 87 -15.73 1.08 15.98
CA ASP A 87 -16.60 0.20 16.76
C ASP A 87 -16.37 -1.29 16.39
N ASP A 88 -16.35 -1.60 15.09
CA ASP A 88 -16.09 -2.95 14.58
C ASP A 88 -14.68 -3.44 14.93
N TYR A 89 -13.70 -2.55 14.87
CA TYR A 89 -12.32 -2.83 15.26
C TYR A 89 -12.20 -3.10 16.76
N ALA A 90 -12.83 -2.27 17.60
CA ALA A 90 -12.87 -2.47 19.05
C ALA A 90 -13.54 -3.81 19.41
N ASN A 91 -14.66 -4.14 18.76
CA ASN A 91 -15.37 -5.41 18.93
C ASN A 91 -14.51 -6.60 18.48
N PHE A 92 -13.80 -6.48 17.35
CA PHE A 92 -12.85 -7.50 16.89
C PHE A 92 -11.75 -7.73 17.92
N CYS A 93 -11.15 -6.64 18.42
CA CYS A 93 -10.11 -6.67 19.44
C CYS A 93 -10.60 -7.34 20.73
N GLU A 94 -11.73 -6.92 21.27
CA GLU A 94 -12.31 -7.51 22.49
C GLU A 94 -12.59 -9.01 22.30
N LYS A 95 -13.27 -9.37 21.21
CA LYS A 95 -13.73 -10.73 20.98
C LYS A 95 -12.61 -11.73 20.71
N PHE A 96 -11.61 -11.35 19.92
CA PHE A 96 -10.60 -12.29 19.44
C PHE A 96 -9.22 -12.06 20.05
N LEU A 97 -8.89 -10.83 20.40
CA LEU A 97 -7.57 -10.48 20.90
C LEU A 97 -7.55 -10.37 22.43
N GLY A 98 -8.70 -10.13 23.07
CA GLY A 98 -8.81 -9.85 24.50
C GLY A 98 -8.38 -8.44 24.90
N GLN A 99 -7.86 -7.66 23.96
CA GLN A 99 -7.38 -6.30 24.20
C GLN A 99 -7.40 -5.48 22.92
N PHE A 100 -7.56 -4.17 23.09
CA PHE A 100 -7.40 -3.21 22.01
C PHE A 100 -5.92 -3.10 21.63
N ILE A 101 -5.60 -3.20 20.33
CA ILE A 101 -4.24 -3.00 19.82
C ILE A 101 -4.18 -1.59 19.22
N PRO A 102 -3.61 -0.60 19.91
CA PRO A 102 -3.51 0.74 19.35
C PRO A 102 -2.48 0.79 18.22
N HIS A 103 -2.79 1.51 17.15
CA HIS A 103 -1.77 1.94 16.20
C HIS A 103 -1.02 3.13 16.78
N LEU A 104 0.26 2.96 17.06
CA LEU A 104 1.14 4.03 17.51
C LEU A 104 2.14 4.33 16.40
N PRO A 105 2.36 5.61 16.04
CA PRO A 105 3.43 5.97 15.13
C PRO A 105 4.75 5.41 15.63
N LEU A 106 5.48 4.72 14.77
CA LEU A 106 6.82 4.24 15.10
C LEU A 106 7.73 5.46 15.30
N PHE A 107 8.16 5.66 16.55
CA PHE A 107 9.34 6.47 16.85
C PHE A 107 10.49 5.50 17.05
N GLU A 108 11.25 5.22 15.99
CA GLU A 108 12.48 4.45 16.12
C GLU A 108 13.44 5.26 17.02
N ARG A 109 13.64 4.78 18.24
CA ARG A 109 14.89 5.06 18.95
C ARG A 109 15.91 4.11 18.37
N GLU A 110 16.88 4.63 17.65
CA GLU A 110 18.06 3.86 17.26
C GLU A 110 18.79 3.43 18.54
N GLU A 111 18.56 2.18 18.96
CA GLU A 111 19.41 1.55 19.94
C GLU A 111 20.71 1.12 19.23
N GLU A 112 21.86 1.46 19.81
CA GLU A 112 23.16 1.00 19.33
C GLU A 112 23.28 -0.52 19.55
N LYS A 113 22.84 -1.30 18.58
CA LYS A 113 23.03 -2.76 18.53
C LYS A 113 24.16 -3.12 17.56
N THR A 114 24.88 -4.19 17.84
CA THR A 114 25.80 -4.81 16.89
C THR A 114 25.02 -5.54 15.78
N GLN A 115 25.68 -5.86 14.67
CA GLN A 115 25.05 -6.64 13.61
C GLN A 115 24.63 -8.04 14.09
N ILE A 116 25.47 -8.66 14.94
CA ILE A 116 25.20 -9.99 15.48
C ILE A 116 23.92 -9.99 16.33
N GLU A 117 23.75 -8.98 17.18
CA GLU A 117 22.53 -8.85 18.00
C GLU A 117 21.29 -8.62 17.12
N ARG A 118 21.40 -7.79 16.08
CA ARG A 118 20.31 -7.60 15.11
C ARG A 118 19.92 -8.89 14.41
N ASP A 119 20.90 -9.67 13.95
CA ASP A 119 20.67 -10.92 13.25
C ASP A 119 20.03 -11.96 14.19
N GLN A 120 20.49 -12.06 15.43
CA GLN A 120 19.91 -12.95 16.45
C GLN A 120 18.46 -12.58 16.79
N GLU A 121 18.17 -11.29 17.02
CA GLU A 121 16.79 -10.82 17.24
C GLU A 121 15.89 -11.10 16.04
N PHE A 122 16.41 -10.95 14.82
CA PHE A 122 15.66 -11.22 13.60
C PHE A 122 15.40 -12.72 13.40
N ILE A 123 16.37 -13.59 13.70
CA ILE A 123 16.18 -15.04 13.69
C ILE A 123 15.12 -15.46 14.70
N GLN A 124 15.18 -14.93 15.93
CA GLN A 124 14.19 -15.20 16.95
C GLN A 124 12.78 -14.75 16.52
N TYR A 125 12.70 -13.55 15.94
CA TYR A 125 11.47 -13.01 15.37
C TYR A 125 10.90 -13.95 14.30
N LEU A 126 11.71 -14.38 13.32
CA LEU A 126 11.25 -15.27 12.25
C LEU A 126 10.86 -16.66 12.76
N SER A 127 11.59 -17.20 13.75
CA SER A 127 11.24 -18.47 14.38
C SER A 127 9.87 -18.38 15.06
N TYR A 128 9.64 -17.32 15.84
CA TYR A 128 8.36 -17.10 16.50
C TYR A 128 7.21 -16.98 15.49
N LEU A 129 7.40 -16.22 14.42
CA LEU A 129 6.41 -16.16 13.34
C LEU A 129 6.15 -17.55 12.75
N TYR A 130 7.20 -18.32 12.44
CA TYR A 130 7.05 -19.63 11.83
C TYR A 130 6.17 -20.56 12.66
N ASP A 131 6.38 -20.58 13.97
CA ASP A 131 5.66 -21.46 14.89
C ASP A 131 4.15 -21.17 14.95
N TYR A 132 3.74 -19.91 14.77
CA TYR A 132 2.33 -19.51 14.90
C TYR A 132 1.59 -19.27 13.59
N ILE A 133 2.29 -18.85 12.53
CA ILE A 133 1.65 -18.47 11.26
C ILE A 133 2.09 -19.29 10.05
N GLY A 134 3.09 -20.15 10.23
CA GLY A 134 3.57 -21.09 9.22
C GLY A 134 4.35 -20.47 8.06
N GLU A 135 4.88 -21.34 7.22
CA GLU A 135 5.77 -21.00 6.10
C GLU A 135 5.09 -20.14 5.02
N GLU A 136 3.82 -20.40 4.74
CA GLU A 136 3.09 -19.70 3.67
C GLU A 136 2.99 -18.20 3.96
N SER A 137 2.51 -17.85 5.16
CA SER A 137 2.39 -16.45 5.61
C SER A 137 3.76 -15.79 5.70
N LEU A 138 4.78 -16.51 6.19
CA LEU A 138 6.15 -15.99 6.24
C LEU A 138 6.73 -15.68 4.86
N THR A 139 6.52 -16.58 3.90
CA THR A 139 6.95 -16.39 2.52
C THR A 139 6.25 -15.19 1.90
N LEU A 140 4.96 -15.03 2.18
CA LEU A 140 4.18 -13.88 1.75
C LEU A 140 4.78 -12.59 2.31
N TRP A 141 5.00 -12.52 3.62
CA TRP A 141 5.44 -11.32 4.33
C TRP A 141 6.89 -10.91 4.04
N PHE A 142 7.80 -11.86 3.79
CA PHE A 142 9.24 -11.58 3.68
C PHE A 142 9.84 -11.81 2.29
N LYS A 143 9.11 -12.45 1.37
CA LYS A 143 9.57 -12.63 -0.03
C LYS A 143 8.66 -11.94 -1.04
N LYS A 144 7.34 -12.04 -0.88
CA LYS A 144 6.37 -11.55 -1.88
C LYS A 144 5.98 -10.10 -1.65
N TYR A 145 5.46 -9.75 -0.47
CA TYR A 145 5.02 -8.39 -0.15
C TYR A 145 6.09 -7.30 -0.29
N PRO A 146 7.36 -7.52 0.07
CA PRO A 146 8.39 -6.50 -0.15
C PRO A 146 8.62 -6.18 -1.64
N LEU A 147 8.30 -7.12 -2.54
CA LEU A 147 8.47 -6.97 -3.99
C LEU A 147 7.21 -6.47 -4.70
N GLU A 148 6.03 -6.68 -4.15
CA GLU A 148 4.74 -6.25 -4.72
C GLU A 148 4.23 -4.95 -4.11
N TYR A 149 4.57 -4.71 -2.84
CA TYR A 149 4.13 -3.60 -2.01
C TYR A 149 5.32 -2.93 -1.31
N SER A 150 6.42 -2.74 -2.04
CA SER A 150 7.45 -1.76 -1.63
C SER A 150 6.85 -0.37 -1.47
N LEU A 151 7.53 0.52 -0.75
CA LEU A 151 7.06 1.90 -0.54
C LEU A 151 6.70 2.62 -1.86
N ASP A 152 7.56 2.50 -2.87
CA ASP A 152 7.33 3.09 -4.19
C ASP A 152 6.11 2.48 -4.91
N GLN A 153 5.87 1.18 -4.72
CA GLN A 153 4.71 0.50 -5.29
C GLN A 153 3.43 0.88 -4.57
N ILE A 154 3.44 0.93 -3.24
CA ILE A 154 2.30 1.39 -2.42
C ILE A 154 1.89 2.80 -2.87
N ASP A 155 2.84 3.71 -3.01
CA ASP A 155 2.58 5.07 -3.52
C ASP A 155 2.06 5.09 -4.96
N THR A 156 2.36 4.06 -5.75
CA THR A 156 1.83 3.90 -7.12
C THR A 156 0.42 3.35 -7.12
N LEU A 157 0.12 2.43 -6.20
CA LEU A 157 -1.21 1.84 -6.01
C LEU A 157 -2.20 2.83 -5.44
N ARG A 158 -1.77 3.76 -4.57
CA ARG A 158 -2.65 4.79 -3.99
C ARG A 158 -3.40 5.55 -5.07
N ILE A 159 -4.73 5.45 -5.10
CA ILE A 159 -5.61 6.02 -6.14
C ILE A 159 -5.47 7.53 -6.23
N HIS A 160 -5.22 8.24 -5.12
CA HIS A 160 -4.94 9.67 -5.16
C HIS A 160 -3.66 9.99 -5.97
N ALA A 161 -2.60 9.22 -5.75
CA ALA A 161 -1.36 9.35 -6.50
C ALA A 161 -1.53 8.88 -7.96
N ALA A 162 -2.28 7.80 -8.22
CA ALA A 162 -2.59 7.33 -9.56
C ALA A 162 -3.39 8.37 -10.37
N ARG A 163 -4.41 8.99 -9.76
CA ARG A 163 -5.20 10.10 -10.35
C ARG A 163 -4.33 11.32 -10.61
N LYS A 164 -3.43 11.68 -9.69
CA LYS A 164 -2.48 12.80 -9.85
C LYS A 164 -1.54 12.55 -11.03
N ARG A 165 -0.91 11.36 -11.11
CA ARG A 165 -0.04 10.95 -12.23
C ARG A 165 -0.79 10.91 -13.56
N MET A 166 -2.03 10.42 -13.58
CA MET A 166 -2.86 10.40 -14.79
C MET A 166 -3.17 11.82 -15.26
N CYS A 167 -3.57 12.71 -14.35
CA CYS A 167 -3.79 14.13 -14.64
C CYS A 167 -2.51 14.80 -15.17
N GLU A 168 -1.34 14.53 -14.57
CA GLU A 168 -0.04 15.06 -15.01
C GLU A 168 0.37 14.54 -16.39
N ARG A 169 0.18 13.24 -16.67
CA ARG A 169 0.40 12.64 -17.99
C ARG A 169 -0.52 13.22 -19.06
N SER A 170 -1.81 13.39 -18.78
CA SER A 170 -2.77 14.05 -19.68
C SER A 170 -2.36 15.50 -19.97
N LYS A 171 -1.94 16.26 -18.95
CA LYS A 171 -1.40 17.63 -19.12
C LYS A 171 -0.12 17.65 -19.95
N GLN A 172 0.78 16.69 -19.75
CA GLN A 172 2.04 16.60 -20.50
C GLN A 172 1.81 16.19 -21.97
N ALA A 173 0.91 15.25 -22.23
CA ALA A 173 0.49 14.85 -23.58
C ALA A 173 -0.18 16.02 -24.33
N TYR A 174 -1.10 16.74 -23.68
CA TYR A 174 -1.71 17.96 -24.23
C TYR A 174 -0.65 19.02 -24.56
N ARG A 175 0.29 19.29 -23.64
CA ARG A 175 1.39 20.25 -23.88
C ARG A 175 2.28 19.84 -25.05
N ARG A 176 2.56 18.54 -25.22
CA ARG A 176 3.33 18.02 -26.37
C ARG A 176 2.57 18.23 -27.67
N GLN A 177 1.30 17.86 -27.74
CA GLN A 177 0.46 18.02 -28.92
C GLN A 177 0.31 19.50 -29.32
N HIS A 178 0.09 20.39 -28.35
CA HIS A 178 0.03 21.84 -28.60
C HIS A 178 1.37 22.42 -29.07
N ARG A 179 2.50 21.90 -28.59
CA ARG A 179 3.84 22.31 -29.05
C ARG A 179 4.10 21.87 -30.50
N PHE A 180 3.71 20.64 -30.87
CA PHE A 180 3.75 20.16 -32.25
C PHE A 180 2.85 20.99 -33.18
N PHE A 181 1.64 21.31 -32.75
CA PHE A 181 0.72 22.16 -33.51
C PHE A 181 1.27 23.58 -33.71
N LYS A 182 1.86 24.18 -32.66
CA LYS A 182 2.46 25.52 -32.71
C LYS A 182 3.69 25.58 -33.65
N LEU A 183 4.55 24.55 -33.62
CA LEU A 183 5.70 24.42 -34.52
C LEU A 183 5.29 24.25 -35.99
N GLY A 184 4.29 23.39 -36.25
CA GLY A 184 3.74 23.18 -37.59
C GLY A 184 3.08 24.45 -38.16
N LEU A 185 2.33 25.19 -37.35
CA LEU A 185 1.73 26.47 -37.73
C LEU A 185 2.80 27.54 -38.02
N THR A 186 3.87 27.62 -37.23
CA THR A 186 4.96 28.57 -37.53
C THR A 186 5.70 28.25 -38.83
N GLN A 187 5.85 26.97 -39.17
CA GLN A 187 6.45 26.56 -40.45
C GLN A 187 5.51 26.81 -41.64
N LEU A 188 4.21 26.51 -41.49
CA LEU A 188 3.20 26.79 -42.52
C LEU A 188 3.02 28.30 -42.75
N LEU A 189 2.96 29.09 -41.69
CA LEU A 189 2.85 30.55 -41.80
C LEU A 189 4.10 31.16 -42.46
N SER A 190 5.31 30.68 -42.12
CA SER A 190 6.52 31.16 -42.78
C SER A 190 6.59 30.76 -44.26
N TYR A 191 6.10 29.57 -44.63
CA TYR A 191 5.98 29.15 -46.03
C TYR A 191 4.98 30.01 -46.83
N ILE A 192 3.80 30.27 -46.26
CA ILE A 192 2.74 31.07 -46.90
C ILE A 192 3.18 32.54 -47.08
N ILE A 193 3.85 33.12 -46.08
CA ILE A 193 4.38 34.49 -46.17
C ILE A 193 5.48 34.60 -47.23
N ARG A 194 6.30 33.54 -47.41
CA ARG A 194 7.42 33.53 -48.36
C ARG A 194 7.01 33.28 -49.81
N PHE A 195 5.82 32.71 -50.05
CA PHE A 195 5.30 32.39 -51.38
C PHE A 195 3.81 32.80 -51.55
N PRO A 196 3.49 34.10 -51.65
CA PRO A 196 2.13 34.53 -51.98
C PRO A 196 1.80 34.13 -53.43
N LYS A 197 0.74 33.33 -53.64
CA LYS A 197 0.28 32.94 -54.98
C LYS A 197 -0.06 34.20 -55.80
N ARG A 198 0.67 34.46 -56.89
CA ARG A 198 0.26 35.41 -57.93
C ARG A 198 -0.94 34.83 -58.67
N THR A 199 -2.13 35.34 -58.41
CA THR A 199 -3.31 35.12 -59.25
C THR A 199 -3.40 36.22 -60.31
N GLN A 200 -3.04 35.91 -61.56
CA GLN A 200 -3.54 36.63 -62.74
C GLN A 200 -4.57 35.74 -63.44
N TRP A 201 -5.83 36.17 -63.41
CA TRP A 201 -6.87 35.76 -64.34
C TRP A 201 -7.70 37.01 -64.64
N SER A 202 -7.33 37.74 -65.70
CA SER A 202 -8.17 38.79 -66.28
C SER A 202 -9.17 38.15 -67.24
N LYS A 203 -10.46 38.37 -66.95
CA LYS A 203 -11.62 37.93 -67.72
C LYS A 203 -11.62 38.57 -69.12
N SER A 204 -11.92 37.76 -70.13
CA SER A 204 -12.50 38.20 -71.40
C SER A 204 -13.93 38.70 -71.15
N SER A 205 -14.27 39.84 -71.73
CA SER A 205 -15.63 40.38 -71.79
C SER A 205 -16.03 40.59 -73.26
N ASN A 206 -17.19 40.07 -73.59
CA ASN A 206 -17.92 40.21 -74.86
C ASN A 206 -18.06 41.66 -75.32
N THR A 207 -17.85 41.87 -76.62
CA THR A 207 -18.83 42.45 -77.58
C THR A 207 -18.49 41.95 -78.96
#